data_AF-A0A7V0VZF6-F1
#
_entry.id   AF-A0A7V0VZF6-F1
#
_cell.length_a   1.000
_cell.length_b   1.000
_cell.length_c   1.000
_cell.angle_alpha   90.00
_cell.angle_beta   90.00
_cell.angle_gamma   90.00
#
_symmetry.space_group_name_H-M   'P 1'
#
loop_
_entity.id
_entity.type
_entity.pdbx_description
1 polymer ?
#
loop_
_entity_poly.entity_id
_entity_poly.type
_entity_poly.pdbx_seq_one_letter_code
_entity_poly.pdbx_strand_id
1 'polypeptide(L)'
;FLLLFLKPISDFLSRKFSFMESFFNWLFERTRKKHKKAIDKHGWWGLAMFVAIPLPVTGSWTGTLLAFLTGMSFKRAFSAISLGVFTAGLIVTTVVKAGIAIEDYFGWKSLVILAFVLGSLWLIFNLRYKLKRKYNIEQ
;
A
#
# COMPACT_ATOMS: atom_id res chain seq x y z
N PHE A 1 13.74 -8.32 -20.31
CA PHE A 1 14.36 -6.98 -20.48
C PHE A 1 15.33 -6.63 -19.34
N LEU A 2 14.94 -6.69 -18.05
CA LEU A 2 15.82 -6.48 -16.88
C LEU A 2 17.01 -7.46 -16.75
N LEU A 3 16.88 -8.70 -17.24
CA LEU A 3 17.97 -9.69 -17.23
C LEU A 3 19.17 -9.33 -18.13
N LEU A 4 18.95 -8.51 -19.17
CA LEU A 4 20.03 -8.07 -20.08
C LEU A 4 20.84 -6.90 -19.50
N PHE A 5 20.29 -6.15 -18.54
CA PHE A 5 21.00 -5.08 -17.82
C PHE A 5 21.85 -5.58 -16.64
N LEU A 6 21.66 -6.84 -16.23
CA LEU A 6 22.32 -7.40 -15.06
C LEU A 6 23.80 -7.73 -15.29
N LYS A 7 24.21 -8.03 -16.53
CA LYS A 7 25.63 -8.22 -16.91
C LYS A 7 26.44 -6.91 -16.91
N PRO A 8 26.03 -5.83 -17.61
CA PRO A 8 26.80 -4.59 -17.62
C PRO A 8 26.86 -3.92 -16.24
N ILE A 9 25.82 -4.06 -15.39
CA ILE A 9 25.87 -3.57 -14.00
C ILE A 9 26.81 -4.43 -13.14
N SER A 10 26.80 -5.76 -13.33
CA SER A 10 27.73 -6.65 -12.62
C SER A 10 29.19 -6.31 -12.95
N ASP A 11 29.50 -6.04 -14.23
CA ASP A 11 30.87 -5.74 -14.68
C ASP A 11 31.30 -4.30 -14.40
N PHE A 12 30.37 -3.33 -14.44
CA PHE A 12 30.64 -1.93 -14.12
C PHE A 12 30.82 -1.69 -12.61
N LEU A 13 30.08 -2.43 -11.77
CA LEU A 13 30.16 -2.28 -10.31
C LEU A 13 31.35 -3.02 -9.70
N SER A 14 31.72 -4.19 -10.25
CA SER A 14 32.91 -4.95 -9.83
C SER A 14 34.22 -4.29 -10.24
N ARG A 15 34.23 -3.44 -11.28
CA ARG A 15 35.42 -2.67 -11.67
C ARG A 15 35.61 -1.34 -10.93
N LYS A 16 34.57 -0.77 -10.30
CA LYS A 16 34.60 0.66 -9.93
C LYS A 16 34.75 0.99 -8.44
N PHE A 17 34.46 0.09 -7.50
CA PHE A 17 34.55 0.42 -6.06
C PHE A 17 35.11 -0.71 -5.18
N SER A 18 36.44 -0.85 -5.15
CA SER A 18 37.20 -1.67 -4.18
C SER A 18 36.87 -1.34 -2.71
N PHE A 19 36.43 -0.10 -2.43
CA PHE A 19 36.02 0.36 -1.10
C PHE A 19 34.75 -0.35 -0.58
N MET A 20 33.83 -0.70 -1.47
CA MET A 20 32.52 -1.25 -1.08
C MET A 20 32.62 -2.73 -0.71
N GLU A 21 33.52 -3.49 -1.34
CA GLU A 21 33.75 -4.92 -1.06
C GLU A 21 34.31 -5.13 0.35
N SER A 22 35.22 -4.26 0.79
CA SER A 22 35.84 -4.32 2.13
C SER A 22 34.88 -3.88 3.23
N PHE A 23 34.06 -2.86 2.97
CA PHE A 23 32.99 -2.42 3.88
C PHE A 23 31.89 -3.48 4.05
N PHE A 24 31.47 -4.12 2.95
CA PHE A 24 30.54 -5.24 3.00
C PHE A 24 31.14 -6.43 3.75
N ASN A 25 32.39 -6.80 3.50
CA ASN A 25 33.04 -7.90 4.23
C ASN A 25 33.13 -7.64 5.73
N TRP A 26 33.50 -6.41 6.14
CA TRP A 26 33.55 -6.02 7.55
C TRP A 26 32.16 -6.03 8.24
N LEU A 27 31.12 -5.54 7.56
CA LEU A 27 29.76 -5.51 8.08
C LEU A 27 29.13 -6.92 8.12
N PHE A 28 29.38 -7.73 7.08
CA PHE A 28 28.95 -9.13 7.00
C PHE A 28 29.61 -9.96 8.11
N GLU A 29 30.90 -9.82 8.37
CA GLU A 29 31.56 -10.60 9.44
C GLU A 29 30.97 -10.34 10.82
N ARG A 30 30.55 -9.10 11.09
CA ARG A 30 30.02 -8.69 12.39
C ARG A 30 28.56 -9.11 12.59
N THR A 31 27.70 -8.97 11.57
CA THR A 31 26.28 -9.36 11.63
C THR A 31 26.09 -10.87 11.52
N ARG A 32 26.88 -11.53 10.67
CA ARG A 32 26.79 -12.96 10.37
C ARG A 32 27.29 -13.84 11.52
N LYS A 33 27.93 -13.30 12.57
CA LYS A 33 28.30 -14.04 13.78
C LYS A 33 27.16 -14.17 14.80
N LYS A 34 26.23 -13.21 14.89
CA LYS A 34 25.19 -13.22 15.93
C LYS A 34 23.87 -13.88 15.51
N HIS A 35 23.40 -13.68 14.28
CA HIS A 35 22.03 -14.10 13.88
C HIS A 35 21.95 -14.87 12.54
N LYS A 36 23.06 -15.50 12.13
CA LYS A 36 23.22 -16.21 10.85
C LYS A 36 22.08 -17.17 10.53
N LYS A 37 21.73 -18.06 11.46
CA LYS A 37 20.78 -19.16 11.22
C LYS A 37 19.36 -18.68 10.92
N ALA A 38 18.90 -17.63 11.60
CA ALA A 38 17.56 -17.09 11.41
C ALA A 38 17.48 -16.23 10.14
N ILE A 39 18.50 -15.39 9.90
CA ILE A 39 18.57 -14.50 8.74
C ILE A 39 18.77 -15.27 7.43
N ASP A 40 19.65 -16.30 7.40
CA ASP A 40 19.84 -17.10 6.17
C ASP A 40 18.60 -17.91 5.81
N LYS A 41 17.81 -18.35 6.81
CA LYS A 41 16.64 -19.21 6.58
C LYS A 41 15.37 -18.42 6.25
N HIS A 42 15.12 -17.30 6.92
CA HIS A 42 13.85 -16.57 6.79
C HIS A 42 14.01 -15.09 6.42
N GLY A 43 15.23 -14.56 6.32
CA GLY A 43 15.44 -13.14 6.04
C GLY A 43 14.79 -12.69 4.73
N TRP A 44 14.85 -13.54 3.70
CA TRP A 44 14.25 -13.23 2.39
C TRP A 44 12.72 -13.11 2.46
N TRP A 45 12.06 -14.08 3.07
CA TRP A 45 10.60 -14.08 3.24
C TRP A 45 10.14 -12.99 4.21
N GLY A 46 10.87 -12.77 5.30
CA GLY A 46 10.58 -11.72 6.27
C GLY A 46 10.69 -10.33 5.63
N LEU A 47 11.71 -10.11 4.81
CA LEU A 47 11.88 -8.85 4.08
C LEU A 47 10.78 -8.64 3.04
N ALA A 48 10.43 -9.68 2.28
CA ALA A 48 9.35 -9.61 1.29
C ALA A 48 8.00 -9.31 1.96
N MET A 49 7.67 -10.00 3.05
CA MET A 49 6.44 -9.76 3.81
C MET A 49 6.41 -8.38 4.46
N PHE A 50 7.54 -7.93 5.03
CA PHE A 50 7.64 -6.59 5.61
C PHE A 50 7.35 -5.48 4.59
N VAL A 51 7.86 -5.64 3.37
CA VAL A 51 7.61 -4.68 2.27
C VAL A 51 6.22 -4.85 1.66
N ALA A 52 5.63 -6.06 1.71
CA ALA A 52 4.31 -6.35 1.17
C ALA A 52 3.17 -5.70 1.96
N ILE A 53 3.36 -5.45 3.26
CA ILE A 53 2.36 -4.75 4.07
C ILE A 53 2.40 -3.27 3.66
N PRO A 54 1.29 -2.69 3.16
CA PRO A 54 1.26 -1.30 2.72
C PRO A 54 1.09 -0.34 3.91
N LEU A 55 2.11 -0.21 4.76
CA LEU A 55 2.16 0.83 5.79
C LEU A 55 2.90 2.06 5.23
N PRO A 56 2.56 3.29 5.66
CA PRO A 56 3.23 4.52 5.19
C PRO A 56 4.75 4.54 5.44
N VAL A 57 5.22 3.74 6.41
CA VAL A 57 6.64 3.62 6.78
C VAL A 57 7.31 2.38 6.16
N THR A 58 6.54 1.39 5.69
CA THR A 58 7.09 0.18 5.08
C THR A 58 7.18 0.33 3.56
N GLY A 59 8.37 0.13 3.02
CA GLY A 59 8.58 0.23 1.58
C GLY A 59 9.96 -0.24 1.15
N SER A 60 10.28 -0.01 -0.12
CA SER A 60 11.57 -0.38 -0.71
C SER A 60 12.77 0.27 0.01
N TRP A 61 12.62 1.51 0.48
CA TRP A 61 13.66 2.24 1.19
C TRP A 61 13.98 1.64 2.57
N THR A 62 12.97 1.37 3.40
CA THR A 62 13.14 0.64 4.67
C THR A 62 13.55 -0.81 4.45
N GLY A 63 13.06 -1.46 3.38
CA GLY A 63 13.48 -2.81 3.02
C GLY A 63 14.94 -2.87 2.61
N THR A 64 15.45 -1.85 1.92
CA THR A 64 16.87 -1.72 1.57
C THR A 64 17.72 -1.52 2.82
N LEU A 65 17.25 -0.69 3.76
CA LEU A 65 17.90 -0.53 5.06
C LEU A 65 17.92 -1.85 5.85
N LEU A 66 16.81 -2.59 5.87
CA LEU A 66 16.72 -3.88 6.55
C LEU A 66 17.61 -4.96 5.89
N ALA A 67 17.69 -4.96 4.57
CA ALA A 67 18.62 -5.80 3.80
C ALA A 67 20.09 -5.45 4.10
N PHE A 68 20.39 -4.16 4.24
CA PHE A 68 21.72 -3.68 4.60
C PHE A 68 22.10 -4.11 6.03
N LEU A 69 21.19 -3.93 6.99
CA LEU A 69 21.39 -4.32 8.39
C LEU A 69 21.54 -5.83 8.58
N THR A 70 20.79 -6.62 7.79
CA THR A 70 20.86 -8.08 7.85
C THR A 70 22.04 -8.66 7.07
N GLY A 71 22.79 -7.85 6.33
CA GLY A 71 23.83 -8.34 5.42
C GLY A 71 23.23 -9.28 4.38
N MET A 72 22.15 -8.87 3.72
CA MET A 72 21.57 -9.66 2.64
C MET A 72 22.28 -9.34 1.32
N SER A 73 22.57 -10.35 0.51
CA SER A 73 23.16 -10.10 -0.81
C SER A 73 22.21 -9.26 -1.67
N PHE A 74 22.75 -8.31 -2.42
CA PHE A 74 21.97 -7.39 -3.26
C PHE A 74 20.93 -8.12 -4.12
N LYS A 75 21.29 -9.27 -4.72
CA LYS A 75 20.38 -10.09 -5.54
C LYS A 75 19.19 -10.64 -4.74
N ARG A 76 19.40 -11.09 -3.50
CA ARG A 76 18.33 -11.60 -2.62
C ARG A 76 17.45 -10.46 -2.09
N ALA A 77 18.07 -9.36 -1.69
CA ALA A 77 17.35 -8.18 -1.22
C ALA A 77 16.46 -7.60 -2.33
N PHE A 78 17.02 -7.43 -3.52
CA PHE A 78 16.30 -6.90 -4.68
C PHE A 78 15.09 -7.77 -5.06
N SER A 79 15.24 -9.11 -5.07
CA SER A 79 14.12 -9.99 -5.40
C SER A 79 13.03 -10.00 -4.32
N ALA A 80 13.40 -9.98 -3.04
CA ALA A 80 12.45 -9.89 -1.93
C ALA A 80 11.67 -8.57 -1.93
N ILE A 81 12.38 -7.44 -2.07
CA ILE A 81 11.77 -6.10 -2.09
C ILE A 81 10.85 -5.96 -3.31
N SER A 82 11.27 -6.42 -4.49
CA SER A 82 10.46 -6.34 -5.70
C SER A 82 9.15 -7.12 -5.56
N LEU A 83 9.21 -8.34 -5.00
CA LEU A 83 8.01 -9.13 -4.73
C LEU A 83 7.10 -8.46 -3.71
N GLY A 84 7.67 -7.91 -2.64
CA GLY A 84 6.91 -7.16 -1.63
C GLY A 84 6.17 -5.97 -2.25
N VAL A 85 6.87 -5.12 -3.00
CA VAL A 85 6.29 -3.93 -3.64
C VAL A 85 5.19 -4.31 -4.63
N PHE A 86 5.40 -5.35 -5.44
CA PHE A 86 4.39 -5.82 -6.38
C PHE A 86 3.12 -6.28 -5.66
N THR A 87 3.27 -7.03 -4.57
CA THR A 87 2.16 -7.50 -3.74
C THR A 87 1.43 -6.35 -3.06
N ALA A 88 2.17 -5.39 -2.49
CA ALA A 88 1.61 -4.18 -1.89
C ALA A 88 0.79 -3.39 -2.91
N GLY A 89 1.30 -3.23 -4.14
CA GLY A 89 0.60 -2.56 -5.24
C GLY A 89 -0.72 -3.23 -5.60
N LEU A 90 -0.76 -4.56 -5.67
CA LEU A 90 -2.00 -5.30 -5.92
C LEU A 90 -3.03 -5.12 -4.80
N ILE A 91 -2.59 -5.19 -3.54
CA ILE A 91 -3.45 -5.00 -2.38
C ILE A 91 -4.04 -3.58 -2.39
N VAL A 92 -3.19 -2.56 -2.49
CA VAL A 92 -3.62 -1.15 -2.46
C VAL A 92 -4.56 -0.85 -3.63
N THR A 93 -4.25 -1.33 -4.83
CA THR A 93 -5.14 -1.12 -5.99
C THR A 93 -6.52 -1.73 -5.76
N THR A 94 -6.58 -2.94 -5.20
CA THR A 94 -7.84 -3.62 -4.91
C THR A 94 -8.64 -2.87 -3.85
N VAL A 95 -7.99 -2.47 -2.75
CA VAL A 95 -8.62 -1.73 -1.66
C VAL A 95 -9.13 -0.37 -2.12
N VAL A 96 -8.34 0.37 -2.90
CA VAL A 96 -8.73 1.68 -3.43
C VAL A 96 -9.92 1.53 -4.38
N LYS A 97 -9.92 0.55 -5.28
CA LYS A 97 -11.06 0.29 -6.17
C LYS A 97 -12.32 -0.08 -5.40
N ALA A 98 -12.20 -0.90 -4.35
CA ALA A 98 -13.32 -1.23 -3.49
C ALA A 98 -13.85 0.01 -2.76
N GLY A 99 -12.96 0.86 -2.25
CA GLY A 99 -13.34 2.12 -1.59
C GLY A 99 -14.10 3.08 -2.51
N ILE A 100 -13.60 3.28 -3.73
CA ILE A 100 -14.27 4.13 -4.74
C ILE A 100 -15.65 3.57 -5.10
N ALA A 101 -15.77 2.25 -5.27
CA ALA A 101 -17.06 1.63 -5.55
C ALA A 101 -18.06 1.88 -4.41
N ILE A 102 -17.62 1.80 -3.15
CA ILE A 102 -18.48 2.10 -1.99
C ILE A 102 -18.93 3.57 -2.01
N GLU A 103 -18.03 4.50 -2.35
CA GLU A 103 -18.37 5.93 -2.47
C GLU A 103 -19.38 6.20 -3.60
N ASP A 104 -19.28 5.49 -4.73
CA ASP A 104 -20.22 5.65 -5.83
C ASP A 104 -21.66 5.23 -5.45
N TYR A 105 -21.82 4.20 -4.60
CA TYR A 105 -23.14 3.71 -4.17
C TYR A 105 -23.68 4.39 -2.91
N PHE A 106 -22.82 4.68 -1.92
CA PHE A 106 -23.20 5.20 -0.61
C PHE A 106 -22.72 6.63 -0.33
N GLY A 107 -22.07 7.28 -1.30
CA GLY A 107 -21.59 8.65 -1.16
C GLY A 107 -22.71 9.68 -1.10
N TRP A 108 -22.33 10.95 -1.22
CA TRP A 108 -23.20 12.12 -1.10
C TRP A 108 -24.49 12.07 -1.94
N LYS A 109 -24.48 11.34 -3.06
CA LYS A 109 -25.66 11.10 -3.92
C LYS A 109 -26.82 10.45 -3.16
N SER A 110 -26.53 9.53 -2.23
CA SER A 110 -27.56 8.87 -1.40
C SER A 110 -28.23 9.85 -0.44
N LEU A 111 -27.45 10.77 0.16
CA LEU A 111 -27.96 11.82 1.03
C LEU A 111 -28.84 12.83 0.28
N VAL A 112 -28.46 13.19 -0.95
CA VAL A 112 -29.26 14.09 -1.80
C VAL A 112 -30.61 13.47 -2.16
N ILE A 113 -30.63 12.18 -2.52
CA ILE A 113 -31.89 11.46 -2.81
C ILE A 113 -32.77 11.41 -1.56
N LEU A 114 -32.20 11.10 -0.39
CA LEU A 114 -32.94 11.07 0.87
C LEU A 114 -33.54 12.44 1.21
N ALA A 115 -32.76 13.51 1.07
CA ALA A 115 -33.21 14.88 1.30
C ALA A 115 -34.35 15.27 0.34
N PHE A 116 -34.24 14.88 -0.93
CA PHE A 116 -35.28 15.11 -1.93
C PHE A 116 -36.58 14.37 -1.61
N VAL A 117 -36.49 13.09 -1.22
CA VAL A 117 -37.65 12.28 -0.80
C VAL A 117 -38.33 12.89 0.43
N LEU A 118 -37.56 13.25 1.46
CA LEU A 118 -38.09 13.88 2.67
C LEU A 118 -38.75 15.24 2.36
N GLY A 119 -38.13 16.04 1.49
CA GLY A 119 -38.69 17.31 1.03
C GLY A 119 -40.02 17.12 0.29
N SER A 120 -40.11 16.11 -0.58
CA SER A 120 -41.35 15.80 -1.31
C SER A 120 -42.49 15.37 -0.38
N LEU A 121 -42.18 14.52 0.62
CA LEU A 121 -43.15 14.08 1.62
C LEU A 121 -43.62 15.24 2.49
N TRP A 122 -42.69 16.10 2.93
CA TRP A 122 -43.01 17.29 3.70
C TRP A 122 -43.90 18.26 2.90
N LEU A 123 -43.61 18.46 1.61
CA LEU A 123 -44.42 19.30 0.73
C LEU A 123 -45.84 18.76 0.59
N ILE A 124 -46.01 17.46 0.32
CA ILE A 124 -47.33 16.82 0.21
C ILE A 124 -48.09 16.95 1.53
N PHE A 125 -47.43 16.67 2.66
CA PHE A 125 -48.03 16.80 3.99
C PHE A 125 -48.47 18.24 4.26
N ASN A 126 -47.61 19.22 3.98
CA ASN A 126 -47.89 20.64 4.18
C ASN A 126 -49.03 21.15 3.28
N LEU A 127 -49.07 20.71 2.01
CA LEU A 127 -50.16 21.03 1.09
C LEU A 127 -51.48 20.43 1.57
N ARG A 128 -51.49 19.14 1.95
CA ARG A 128 -52.68 18.49 2.54
C ARG A 128 -53.14 19.19 3.81
N TYR A 129 -52.20 19.59 4.66
CA TYR A 129 -52.49 20.27 5.91
C TYR A 129 -53.09 21.67 5.67
N LYS A 130 -52.55 22.45 4.73
CA LYS A 130 -53.13 23.75 4.31
C LYS A 130 -54.53 23.61 3.71
N LEU A 131 -54.75 22.62 2.83
CA LEU A 131 -56.04 22.36 2.20
C LEU A 131 -57.11 21.98 3.24
N LYS A 132 -56.78 21.08 4.17
CA LYS A 132 -57.70 20.67 5.25
C LYS A 132 -58.04 21.83 6.18
N ARG A 133 -57.07 22.71 6.46
CA ARG A 133 -57.28 23.92 7.26
C ARG A 133 -58.20 24.92 6.56
N LYS A 134 -58.04 25.14 5.25
CA LYS A 134 -58.89 26.06 4.47
C LYS A 134 -60.35 25.57 4.40
N TYR A 135 -60.56 24.27 4.17
CA TYR A 135 -61.89 23.66 4.16
C TYR A 135 -62.63 23.82 5.50
N ASN A 136 -61.94 23.64 6.63
CA ASN A 136 -62.53 23.80 7.96
C ASN A 136 -62.85 25.25 8.38
N ILE A 137 -62.39 26.26 7.63
CA ILE A 137 -62.66 27.68 7.92
C ILE A 137 -63.85 28.20 7.07
N GLU A 138 -64.12 27.58 5.92
CA GLU A 138 -65.22 27.94 5.02
C GLU A 138 -66.55 27.20 5.33
N GLN A 139 -66.55 26.26 6.29
CA GLN A 139 -67.73 25.61 6.86
C GLN A 139 -68.05 26.17 8.24
#